data_AF-A0A0B6Z8I4-F1
#
_entry.id   AF-A0A0B6Z8I4-F1
#
_cell.length_a   1.000
_cell.length_b   1.000
_cell.length_c   1.000
_cell.angle_alpha   90.00
_cell.angle_beta   90.00
_cell.angle_gamma   90.00
#
_symmetry.space_group_name_H-M   'P 1'
#
loop_
_entity.id
_entity.type
_entity.pdbx_description
1 polymer ?
#
loop_
_entity_poly.entity_id
_entity_poly.type
_entity_poly.pdbx_seq_one_letter_code
_entity_poly.pdbx_strand_id
1 'polypeptide(L)'
;MKQPCYKNITNLVPLKKSALRALAACNLVVQKKEKIFNTLYKALNSSNSEIQETAHESMKMFMKSCTIEVDMAYAAMRPLLSMLGDYRNLNLSIIKRLSSLVQLFPTSFNEKLCESMQGHLKKWIETAHNNQKSGQPRPAGQVLSTEVQLCAAIINMFHLIPAASKNLIEPITTLVLIGEKALLMEASSPFHEPLMKFQLRYPSHVVDLFLSEAALKDQQWCRYFEYLLRHKDGDKFCEALRASPLRLTNMLSGQLQVTPSSPIASPAPVRAELQYRAIRLIALLVRYDEKWLPQQIQMRPFMLSIWISDNFLERHKAVDELDYVYWKEPALLLKCLINYFKYHTDDIELLFQILRCSISRFIPQFQFVKDFLDDIVAM
;
A
#
# COMPACT_ATOMS: atom_id res chain seq x y z
N MET A 1 -5.65 -52.55 24.46
CA MET A 1 -6.74 -52.76 23.49
C MET A 1 -7.25 -51.42 22.97
N LYS A 2 -6.94 -51.03 21.73
CA LYS A 2 -7.61 -49.88 21.07
C LYS A 2 -8.97 -50.38 20.57
N GLN A 3 -10.06 -50.06 21.27
CA GLN A 3 -11.39 -50.42 20.78
C GLN A 3 -11.73 -49.63 19.50
N PRO A 4 -12.28 -50.27 18.45
CA PRO A 4 -12.51 -49.65 17.16
C PRO A 4 -13.87 -48.95 17.10
N CYS A 5 -14.15 -48.02 18.02
CA CYS A 5 -15.39 -47.24 18.01
C CYS A 5 -15.46 -46.24 16.84
N TYR A 6 -14.39 -46.14 16.04
CA TYR A 6 -14.20 -45.14 14.99
C TYR A 6 -14.28 -45.71 13.57
N LYS A 7 -14.53 -47.02 13.39
CA LYS A 7 -14.50 -47.67 12.07
C LYS A 7 -15.49 -47.09 11.06
N ASN A 8 -16.59 -46.49 11.52
CA ASN A 8 -17.64 -45.90 10.66
C ASN A 8 -17.59 -44.37 10.59
N ILE A 9 -16.64 -43.71 11.26
CA ILE A 9 -16.55 -42.23 11.29
C ILE A 9 -15.47 -41.80 10.31
N THR A 10 -15.88 -41.33 9.14
CA THR A 10 -14.97 -40.83 8.09
C THR A 10 -14.42 -39.44 8.42
N ASN A 11 -15.11 -38.64 9.24
CA ASN A 11 -14.71 -37.28 9.58
C ASN A 11 -14.95 -36.92 11.06
N LEU A 12 -13.87 -36.74 11.82
CA LEU A 12 -13.91 -36.29 13.23
C LEU A 12 -13.81 -34.77 13.40
N VAL A 13 -13.70 -34.00 12.31
CA VAL A 13 -13.56 -32.53 12.34
C VAL A 13 -14.72 -31.86 13.08
N PRO A 14 -16.01 -32.17 12.83
CA PRO A 14 -17.11 -31.50 13.53
C PRO A 14 -17.10 -31.70 15.05
N LEU A 15 -16.74 -32.92 15.49
CA LEU A 15 -16.61 -33.24 16.91
C LEU A 15 -15.45 -32.44 17.54
N LYS A 16 -14.30 -32.39 16.87
CA LYS A 16 -13.15 -31.59 17.33
C LYS A 16 -13.50 -30.10 17.40
N LYS A 17 -14.20 -29.55 16.41
CA LYS A 17 -14.65 -28.14 16.41
C LYS A 17 -15.56 -27.86 17.62
N SER A 18 -16.52 -28.74 17.88
CA SER A 18 -17.44 -28.60 19.01
C SER A 18 -16.72 -28.71 20.36
N ALA A 19 -15.79 -29.66 20.49
CA ALA A 19 -14.98 -29.82 21.68
C ALA A 19 -14.07 -28.60 21.96
N LEU A 20 -13.46 -28.00 20.93
CA LEU A 20 -12.64 -26.79 21.08
C LEU A 20 -13.47 -25.60 21.58
N ARG A 21 -14.68 -25.41 21.04
CA ARG A 21 -15.60 -24.35 21.48
C ARG A 21 -16.06 -24.56 22.91
N ALA A 22 -16.42 -25.80 23.28
CA ALA A 22 -16.78 -26.13 24.65
C ALA A 22 -15.61 -25.90 25.64
N LEU A 23 -14.39 -26.29 25.26
CA LEU A 23 -13.19 -26.03 26.06
C LEU A 23 -12.92 -24.54 26.27
N ALA A 24 -13.11 -23.72 25.24
CA ALA A 24 -12.96 -22.27 25.36
C ALA A 24 -14.03 -21.62 26.26
N ALA A 25 -15.26 -22.17 26.27
CA ALA A 25 -16.33 -21.72 27.15
C ALA A 25 -16.09 -22.10 28.63
N CYS A 26 -15.26 -23.12 28.91
CA CYS A 26 -14.83 -23.49 30.26
C CYS A 26 -13.79 -22.52 30.87
N ASN A 27 -13.80 -21.25 30.48
CA ASN A 27 -12.86 -20.21 30.90
C ASN A 27 -12.89 -19.92 32.42
N LEU A 28 -13.99 -20.22 33.11
CA LEU A 28 -14.14 -20.05 34.56
C LEU A 28 -13.38 -21.10 35.40
N VAL A 29 -12.92 -22.20 34.80
CA VAL A 29 -12.19 -23.26 35.51
C VAL A 29 -10.69 -22.92 35.59
N VAL A 30 -10.36 -21.93 36.42
CA VAL A 30 -9.00 -21.35 36.56
C VAL A 30 -7.91 -22.42 36.77
N GLN A 31 -8.22 -23.49 37.53
CA GLN A 31 -7.30 -24.58 37.84
C GLN A 31 -6.86 -25.41 36.61
N LYS A 32 -7.58 -25.35 35.48
CA LYS A 32 -7.25 -26.09 34.25
C LYS A 32 -6.83 -25.21 33.09
N LYS A 33 -6.66 -23.90 33.33
CA LYS A 33 -6.27 -22.89 32.34
C LYS A 33 -5.09 -23.32 31.47
N GLU A 34 -4.03 -23.84 32.09
CA GLU A 34 -2.83 -24.29 31.38
C GLU A 34 -3.10 -25.45 30.41
N LYS A 35 -3.88 -26.44 30.86
CA LYS A 35 -4.27 -27.61 30.05
C LYS A 35 -5.20 -27.21 28.89
N ILE A 36 -6.13 -26.31 29.15
CA ILE A 36 -7.02 -25.77 28.12
C ILE A 36 -6.20 -25.03 27.06
N PHE A 37 -5.32 -24.11 27.48
CA PHE A 37 -4.42 -23.41 26.60
C PHE A 37 -3.57 -24.35 25.74
N ASN A 38 -2.88 -25.32 26.36
CA ASN A 38 -2.02 -26.26 25.63
C ASN A 38 -2.80 -27.09 24.61
N THR A 39 -4.06 -27.42 24.92
CA THR A 39 -4.96 -28.14 23.99
C THR A 39 -5.38 -27.26 22.81
N LEU A 40 -5.82 -26.03 23.08
CA LEU A 40 -6.19 -25.06 22.06
C LEU A 40 -4.99 -24.71 21.18
N TYR A 41 -3.81 -24.51 21.77
CA TYR A 41 -2.56 -24.22 21.07
C TYR A 41 -2.12 -25.38 20.18
N LYS A 42 -2.26 -26.63 20.65
CA LYS A 42 -1.99 -27.82 19.81
C LYS A 42 -2.94 -27.88 18.61
N ALA A 43 -4.21 -27.54 18.79
CA ALA A 43 -5.19 -27.48 17.70
C ALA A 43 -4.91 -26.33 16.72
N LEU A 44 -4.41 -25.20 17.20
CA LEU A 44 -3.99 -24.06 16.39
C LEU A 44 -2.81 -24.42 15.45
N ASN A 45 -2.03 -25.44 15.82
CA ASN A 45 -0.94 -25.96 15.00
C ASN A 45 -1.35 -27.11 14.06
N SER A 46 -2.66 -27.39 13.94
CA SER A 46 -3.17 -28.42 13.04
C SER A 46 -2.93 -28.08 11.56
N SER A 47 -2.67 -29.09 10.75
CA SER A 47 -2.62 -28.97 9.28
C SER A 47 -4.00 -28.83 8.64
N ASN A 48 -5.08 -29.17 9.37
CA ASN A 48 -6.45 -29.00 8.89
C ASN A 48 -6.92 -27.56 9.11
N SER A 49 -7.27 -26.87 8.02
CA SER A 49 -7.65 -25.45 8.02
C SER A 49 -8.86 -25.14 8.89
N GLU A 50 -9.90 -26.00 8.89
CA GLU A 50 -11.11 -25.80 9.69
C GLU A 50 -10.84 -25.95 11.19
N ILE A 51 -10.02 -26.92 11.58
CA ILE A 51 -9.62 -27.12 12.98
C ILE A 51 -8.80 -25.91 13.44
N GLN A 52 -7.86 -25.46 12.62
CA GLN A 52 -6.98 -24.35 12.93
C GLN A 52 -7.76 -23.04 13.10
N GLU A 53 -8.70 -22.75 12.22
CA GLU A 53 -9.58 -21.58 12.31
C GLU A 53 -10.48 -21.62 13.55
N THR A 54 -11.11 -22.78 13.81
CA THR A 54 -11.92 -22.97 15.01
C THR A 54 -11.08 -22.83 16.29
N ALA A 55 -9.84 -23.31 16.28
CA ALA A 55 -8.90 -23.14 17.39
C ALA A 55 -8.51 -21.68 17.60
N HIS A 56 -8.34 -20.90 16.52
CA HIS A 56 -8.07 -19.46 16.61
C HIS A 56 -9.24 -18.71 17.26
N GLU A 57 -10.48 -18.94 16.80
CA GLU A 57 -11.68 -18.35 17.39
C GLU A 57 -11.84 -18.76 18.87
N SER A 58 -11.63 -20.04 19.17
CA SER A 58 -11.73 -20.60 20.52
C SER A 58 -10.68 -19.99 21.44
N MET A 59 -9.43 -19.83 20.98
CA MET A 59 -8.38 -19.17 21.76
C MET A 59 -8.72 -17.70 21.99
N LYS A 60 -9.20 -16.98 20.97
CA LYS A 60 -9.63 -15.58 21.11
C LYS A 60 -10.74 -15.42 22.14
N MET A 61 -11.72 -16.33 22.16
CA MET A 61 -12.78 -16.35 23.17
C MET A 61 -12.23 -16.63 24.57
N PHE A 62 -11.35 -17.62 24.70
CA PHE A 62 -10.70 -17.98 25.96
C PHE A 62 -9.91 -16.80 26.55
N MET A 63 -9.19 -16.05 25.71
CA MET A 63 -8.38 -14.89 26.10
C MET A 63 -9.18 -13.68 26.57
N LYS A 64 -10.48 -13.57 26.23
CA LYS A 64 -11.33 -12.46 26.72
C LYS A 64 -11.56 -12.51 28.24
N SER A 65 -11.51 -13.70 28.83
CA SER A 65 -11.82 -13.92 30.25
C SER A 65 -10.62 -14.43 31.06
N CYS A 66 -9.53 -14.79 30.39
CA CYS A 66 -8.31 -15.31 31.00
C CYS A 66 -7.08 -14.55 30.51
N THR A 67 -6.28 -14.03 31.44
CA THR A 67 -4.97 -13.44 31.14
C THR A 67 -3.96 -14.55 30.84
N ILE A 68 -3.39 -14.62 29.64
CA ILE A 68 -2.31 -15.58 29.36
C ILE A 68 -0.98 -14.92 29.63
N GLU A 69 -0.12 -15.57 30.42
CA GLU A 69 1.23 -15.06 30.69
C GLU A 69 2.08 -15.09 29.43
N VAL A 70 2.84 -14.01 29.21
CA VAL A 70 3.66 -13.84 27.99
C VAL A 70 4.69 -14.98 27.87
N ASP A 71 5.30 -15.39 28.97
CA ASP A 71 6.29 -16.47 29.00
C ASP A 71 5.68 -17.82 28.59
N MET A 72 4.45 -18.09 29.04
CA MET A 72 3.72 -19.29 28.65
C MET A 72 3.43 -19.31 27.15
N ALA A 73 2.95 -18.20 26.60
CA ALA A 73 2.71 -18.06 25.17
C ALA A 73 4.02 -18.21 24.37
N TYR A 74 5.08 -17.55 24.79
CA TYR A 74 6.38 -17.59 24.12
C TYR A 74 7.00 -19.00 24.15
N ALA A 75 6.92 -19.70 25.28
CA ALA A 75 7.39 -21.08 25.41
C ALA A 75 6.67 -22.02 24.42
N ALA A 76 5.35 -21.84 24.26
CA ALA A 76 4.56 -22.60 23.29
C ALA A 76 4.92 -22.25 21.84
N MET A 77 5.21 -20.97 21.55
CA MET A 77 5.56 -20.44 20.22
C MET A 77 6.97 -20.77 19.76
N ARG A 78 7.90 -20.97 20.70
CA ARG A 78 9.34 -21.18 20.44
C ARG A 78 9.65 -22.22 19.35
N PRO A 79 8.99 -23.39 19.27
CA PRO A 79 9.24 -24.35 18.20
C PRO A 79 8.91 -23.80 16.81
N LEU A 80 7.80 -23.05 16.68
CA LEU A 80 7.42 -22.44 15.41
C LEU A 80 8.39 -21.33 15.04
N LEU A 81 8.75 -20.47 15.99
CA LEU A 81 9.75 -19.40 15.80
C LEU A 81 11.12 -19.96 15.38
N SER A 82 11.53 -21.10 15.96
CA SER A 82 12.78 -21.76 15.57
C SER A 82 12.77 -22.26 14.14
N MET A 83 11.62 -22.72 13.61
CA MET A 83 11.52 -23.12 12.20
C MET A 83 11.70 -21.94 11.25
N LEU A 84 11.39 -20.72 11.69
CA LEU A 84 11.55 -19.49 10.90
C LEU A 84 13.03 -19.09 10.73
N GLY A 85 13.99 -19.79 11.33
CA GLY A 85 15.42 -19.53 11.10
C GLY A 85 15.85 -19.78 9.64
N ASP A 86 15.20 -20.72 8.95
CA ASP A 86 15.44 -21.01 7.53
C ASP A 86 14.21 -20.66 6.70
N TYR A 87 14.39 -19.81 5.68
CA TYR A 87 13.34 -19.37 4.78
C TYR A 87 12.65 -20.52 4.04
N ARG A 88 13.33 -21.64 3.82
CA ARG A 88 12.80 -22.83 3.12
C ARG A 88 11.73 -23.57 3.92
N ASN A 89 11.73 -23.40 5.24
CA ASN A 89 10.69 -23.98 6.09
C ASN A 89 9.37 -23.22 5.97
N LEU A 90 9.35 -22.00 5.40
CA LEU A 90 8.12 -21.24 5.22
C LEU A 90 7.27 -21.82 4.09
N ASN A 91 5.99 -22.01 4.40
CA ASN A 91 4.95 -22.33 3.43
C ASN A 91 3.64 -21.66 3.86
N LEU A 92 2.62 -21.70 3.00
CA LEU A 92 1.34 -21.02 3.24
C LEU A 92 0.66 -21.48 4.55
N SER A 93 0.79 -22.75 4.92
CA SER A 93 0.23 -23.30 6.16
C SER A 93 0.92 -22.71 7.39
N ILE A 94 2.25 -22.62 7.38
CA ILE A 94 3.03 -22.04 8.48
C ILE A 94 2.76 -20.54 8.61
N ILE A 95 2.65 -19.80 7.50
CA ILE A 95 2.29 -18.38 7.54
C ILE A 95 0.88 -18.16 8.08
N LYS A 96 -0.08 -19.00 7.70
CA LYS A 96 -1.45 -18.93 8.25
C LYS A 96 -1.46 -19.14 9.78
N ARG A 97 -0.69 -20.13 10.25
CA ARG A 97 -0.49 -20.38 11.69
C ARG A 97 0.16 -19.18 12.38
N LEU A 98 1.24 -18.65 11.81
CA LEU A 98 1.95 -17.49 12.35
C LEU A 98 1.06 -16.24 12.40
N SER A 99 0.30 -15.97 11.34
CA SER A 99 -0.67 -14.85 11.31
C SER A 99 -1.71 -14.97 12.43
N SER A 100 -2.19 -16.18 12.69
CA SER A 100 -3.15 -16.44 13.77
C SER A 100 -2.52 -16.22 15.14
N LEU A 101 -1.26 -16.60 15.31
CA LEU A 101 -0.50 -16.37 16.53
C LEU A 101 -0.19 -14.89 16.77
N VAL A 102 0.18 -14.14 15.74
CA VAL A 102 0.41 -12.68 15.81
C VAL A 102 -0.84 -11.94 16.26
N GLN A 103 -2.01 -12.32 15.73
CA GLN A 103 -3.27 -11.71 16.13
C GLN A 103 -3.68 -12.04 17.58
N LEU A 104 -3.34 -13.24 18.07
CA LEU A 104 -3.65 -13.67 19.43
C LEU A 104 -2.66 -13.08 20.46
N PHE A 105 -1.37 -13.03 20.12
CA PHE A 105 -0.28 -12.61 21.02
C PHE A 105 0.57 -11.50 20.39
N PRO A 106 -0.01 -10.31 20.14
CA PRO A 106 0.66 -9.23 19.40
C PRO A 106 1.97 -8.75 20.04
N THR A 107 2.07 -8.81 21.37
CA THR A 107 3.24 -8.34 22.14
C THR A 107 4.38 -9.36 22.20
N SER A 108 4.13 -10.62 21.82
CA SER A 108 5.15 -11.69 21.85
C SER A 108 6.12 -11.65 20.67
N PHE A 109 5.88 -10.78 19.68
CA PHE A 109 6.69 -10.65 18.48
C PHE A 109 7.41 -9.30 18.45
N ASN A 110 8.69 -9.31 18.12
CA ASN A 110 9.59 -8.16 18.16
C ASN A 110 10.12 -7.77 16.77
N GLU A 111 10.87 -6.68 16.71
CA GLU A 111 11.45 -6.16 15.46
C GLU A 111 12.37 -7.18 14.75
N LYS A 112 13.10 -8.02 15.50
CA LYS A 112 13.97 -9.06 14.91
C LYS A 112 13.20 -10.06 14.05
N LEU A 113 11.96 -10.39 14.43
CA LEU A 113 11.12 -11.22 13.59
C LEU A 113 10.79 -10.50 12.28
N CYS A 114 10.45 -9.21 12.34
CA CYS A 114 10.13 -8.42 11.16
C CYS A 114 11.32 -8.34 10.19
N GLU A 115 12.53 -8.11 10.71
CA GLU A 115 13.78 -8.15 9.94
C GLU A 115 14.00 -9.53 9.29
N SER A 116 13.80 -10.62 10.04
CA SER A 116 13.88 -11.97 9.51
C SER A 116 12.85 -12.23 8.41
N MET A 117 11.60 -11.82 8.60
CA MET A 117 10.54 -11.95 7.59
C MET A 117 10.84 -11.14 6.34
N GLN A 118 11.41 -9.94 6.48
CA GLN A 118 11.85 -9.13 5.35
C GLN A 118 12.97 -9.83 4.56
N GLY A 119 13.96 -10.41 5.27
CA GLY A 119 15.03 -11.19 4.64
C GLY A 119 14.48 -12.42 3.90
N HIS A 120 13.48 -13.09 4.45
CA HIS A 120 12.82 -14.22 3.79
C HIS A 120 12.00 -13.80 2.58
N LEU A 121 11.29 -12.67 2.66
CA LEU A 121 10.55 -12.09 1.54
C LEU A 121 11.49 -11.88 0.34
N LYS A 122 12.66 -11.28 0.57
CA LYS A 122 13.67 -11.09 -0.49
C LYS A 122 14.04 -12.40 -1.19
N LYS A 123 14.38 -13.44 -0.41
CA LYS A 123 14.75 -14.77 -0.95
C LYS A 123 13.61 -15.44 -1.72
N TRP A 124 12.37 -15.28 -1.25
CA TRP A 124 11.20 -15.85 -1.92
C TRP A 124 10.84 -15.12 -3.21
N ILE A 125 11.02 -13.80 -3.28
CA ILE A 125 10.90 -13.04 -4.53
C ILE A 125 11.96 -13.50 -5.54
N GLU A 126 13.22 -13.67 -5.13
CA GLU A 126 14.30 -14.19 -5.99
C GLU A 126 13.98 -15.61 -6.48
N THR A 127 13.44 -16.47 -5.60
CA THR A 127 13.03 -17.84 -5.95
C THR A 127 11.89 -17.83 -6.97
N ALA A 128 10.86 -16.99 -6.76
CA ALA A 128 9.74 -16.84 -7.69
C ALA A 128 10.22 -16.40 -9.08
N HIS A 129 11.15 -15.42 -9.12
CA HIS A 129 11.74 -14.93 -10.36
C HIS A 129 12.51 -16.01 -11.12
N ASN A 130 13.34 -16.78 -10.41
CA ASN A 130 14.13 -17.86 -11.01
C ASN A 130 13.23 -18.99 -11.55
N ASN A 131 12.16 -19.33 -10.84
CA ASN A 131 11.19 -20.34 -11.29
C ASN A 131 10.40 -19.86 -12.53
N GLN A 132 10.06 -18.56 -12.59
CA GLN A 132 9.42 -17.98 -13.77
C GLN A 132 10.35 -18.00 -15.00
N LYS A 133 11.64 -17.68 -14.82
CA LYS A 133 12.64 -17.71 -15.90
C LYS A 133 12.91 -19.10 -16.46
N SER A 134 12.90 -20.12 -15.60
CA SER A 134 13.11 -21.52 -15.99
C SER A 134 11.89 -22.16 -16.66
N GLY A 135 10.77 -21.44 -16.77
CA GLY A 135 9.57 -21.93 -17.43
C GLY A 135 8.89 -23.07 -16.69
N GLN A 136 9.02 -23.13 -15.36
CA GLN A 136 8.40 -24.21 -14.59
C GLN A 136 6.88 -24.26 -14.84
N PRO A 137 6.33 -25.45 -15.14
CA PRO A 137 4.91 -25.61 -15.41
C PRO A 137 4.11 -25.26 -14.16
N ARG A 138 3.09 -24.41 -14.32
CA ARG A 138 2.17 -24.06 -13.25
C ARG A 138 1.12 -25.18 -13.11
N PRO A 139 0.70 -25.53 -11.88
CA PRO A 139 -0.42 -26.43 -11.69
C PRO A 139 -1.67 -25.92 -12.42
N ALA A 140 -2.41 -26.83 -13.07
CA ALA A 140 -3.60 -26.48 -13.82
C ALA A 140 -4.59 -25.68 -12.95
N GLY A 141 -5.00 -24.51 -13.44
CA GLY A 141 -5.94 -23.62 -12.75
C GLY A 141 -5.33 -22.59 -11.80
N GLN A 142 -4.00 -22.58 -11.57
CA GLN A 142 -3.36 -21.54 -10.76
C GLN A 142 -2.88 -20.35 -11.63
N VAL A 143 -3.44 -19.16 -11.36
CA VAL A 143 -3.02 -17.89 -11.99
C VAL A 143 -1.67 -17.42 -11.43
N LEU A 144 -1.47 -17.56 -10.12
CA LEU A 144 -0.27 -17.15 -9.39
C LEU A 144 0.50 -18.38 -8.88
N SER A 145 1.83 -18.33 -8.96
CA SER A 145 2.68 -19.39 -8.40
C SER A 145 2.57 -19.44 -6.88
N THR A 146 2.91 -20.59 -6.28
CA THR A 146 2.87 -20.77 -4.82
C THR A 146 3.83 -19.79 -4.12
N GLU A 147 4.97 -19.50 -4.72
CA GLU A 147 5.98 -18.56 -4.21
C GLU A 147 5.45 -17.12 -4.20
N VAL A 148 4.72 -16.71 -5.24
CA VAL A 148 4.08 -15.38 -5.29
C VAL A 148 3.00 -15.26 -4.23
N GLN A 149 2.18 -16.30 -4.05
CA GLN A 149 1.18 -16.33 -2.97
C GLN A 149 1.84 -16.27 -1.59
N LEU A 150 2.98 -16.95 -1.42
CA LEU A 150 3.75 -16.91 -0.18
C LEU A 150 4.32 -15.52 0.09
N CYS A 151 4.88 -14.84 -0.92
CA CYS A 151 5.35 -13.46 -0.80
C CYS A 151 4.23 -12.53 -0.36
N ALA A 152 3.06 -12.60 -0.99
CA ALA A 152 1.89 -11.81 -0.62
C ALA A 152 1.46 -12.08 0.84
N ALA A 153 1.50 -13.34 1.28
CA ALA A 153 1.19 -13.72 2.66
C ALA A 153 2.23 -13.21 3.67
N ILE A 154 3.53 -13.19 3.32
CA ILE A 154 4.59 -12.59 4.15
C ILE A 154 4.36 -11.08 4.29
N ILE A 155 4.12 -10.37 3.18
CA ILE A 155 3.85 -8.93 3.19
C ILE A 155 2.64 -8.62 4.07
N ASN A 156 1.58 -9.42 3.97
CA ASN A 156 0.37 -9.25 4.77
C ASN A 156 0.62 -9.46 6.28
N MET A 157 1.73 -10.06 6.73
CA MET A 157 1.98 -10.17 8.17
C MET A 157 2.41 -8.86 8.82
N PHE A 158 3.07 -7.95 8.09
CA PHE A 158 3.64 -6.74 8.71
C PHE A 158 2.59 -5.82 9.33
N HIS A 159 1.38 -5.73 8.76
CA HIS A 159 0.30 -4.95 9.37
C HIS A 159 -0.25 -5.58 10.66
N LEU A 160 -0.10 -6.90 10.83
CA LEU A 160 -0.57 -7.62 12.01
C LEU A 160 0.39 -7.50 13.21
N ILE A 161 1.69 -7.29 12.96
CA ILE A 161 2.72 -7.25 14.01
C ILE A 161 2.88 -5.80 14.52
N PRO A 162 2.49 -5.46 15.76
CA PRO A 162 2.60 -4.09 16.26
C PRO A 162 4.04 -3.58 16.29
N ALA A 163 5.01 -4.46 16.58
CA ALA A 163 6.43 -4.15 16.56
C ALA A 163 6.98 -3.79 15.16
N ALA A 164 6.24 -4.04 14.08
CA ALA A 164 6.65 -3.60 12.74
C ALA A 164 6.63 -2.07 12.66
N SER A 165 7.81 -1.46 12.74
CA SER A 165 8.00 -0.01 12.78
C SER A 165 8.03 0.61 11.38
N LYS A 166 7.88 1.93 11.32
CA LYS A 166 7.91 2.71 10.07
C LYS A 166 9.21 2.52 9.26
N ASN A 167 10.31 2.15 9.92
CA ASN A 167 11.62 1.93 9.27
C ASN A 167 11.61 0.77 8.26
N LEU A 168 10.62 -0.12 8.34
CA LEU A 168 10.43 -1.22 7.39
C LEU A 168 9.62 -0.81 6.14
N ILE A 169 9.01 0.38 6.11
CA ILE A 169 8.17 0.83 5.00
C ILE A 169 8.98 0.93 3.71
N GLU A 170 10.08 1.67 3.72
CA GLU A 170 10.91 1.83 2.53
C GLU A 170 11.53 0.49 2.07
N PRO A 171 12.21 -0.30 2.94
CA PRO A 171 12.81 -1.55 2.50
C PRO A 171 11.81 -2.57 1.95
N ILE A 172 10.61 -2.69 2.53
CA ILE A 172 9.58 -3.61 2.01
C ILE A 172 9.00 -3.08 0.70
N THR A 173 8.73 -1.77 0.61
CA THR A 173 8.23 -1.15 -0.64
C THR A 173 9.22 -1.37 -1.77
N THR A 174 10.50 -1.13 -1.54
CA THR A 174 11.57 -1.38 -2.51
C THR A 174 11.60 -2.84 -2.97
N LEU A 175 11.52 -3.80 -2.04
CA LEU A 175 11.49 -5.23 -2.39
C LEU A 175 10.27 -5.59 -3.23
N VAL A 176 9.09 -5.07 -2.88
CA VAL A 176 7.85 -5.31 -3.62
C VAL A 176 7.95 -4.78 -5.05
N LEU A 177 8.38 -3.53 -5.24
CA LEU A 177 8.47 -2.92 -6.56
C LEU A 177 9.54 -3.62 -7.43
N ILE A 178 10.72 -3.93 -6.86
CA ILE A 178 11.73 -4.73 -7.57
C ILE A 178 11.18 -6.11 -7.97
N GLY A 179 10.47 -6.77 -7.06
CA GLY A 179 9.84 -8.07 -7.31
C GLY A 179 8.79 -8.02 -8.41
N GLU A 180 7.92 -7.01 -8.41
CA GLU A 180 6.92 -6.78 -9.45
C GLU A 180 7.55 -6.61 -10.83
N LYS A 181 8.61 -5.80 -10.91
CA LYS A 181 9.35 -5.59 -12.15
C LYS A 181 10.00 -6.88 -12.63
N ALA A 182 10.61 -7.64 -11.72
CA ALA A 182 11.25 -8.92 -12.04
C ALA A 182 10.23 -9.97 -12.54
N LEU A 183 9.06 -10.02 -11.91
CA LEU A 183 7.98 -10.97 -12.22
C LEU A 183 7.06 -10.50 -13.36
N LEU A 184 7.30 -9.30 -13.92
CA LEU A 184 6.49 -8.67 -14.97
C LEU A 184 5.03 -8.46 -14.56
N MET A 185 4.82 -7.94 -13.34
CA MET A 185 3.51 -7.67 -12.74
C MET A 185 3.27 -6.16 -12.66
N GLU A 186 2.23 -5.63 -13.32
CA GLU A 186 1.94 -4.18 -13.29
C GLU A 186 0.52 -3.83 -12.80
N ALA A 187 -0.54 -4.29 -13.47
CA ALA A 187 -1.90 -3.78 -13.20
C ALA A 187 -2.70 -4.56 -12.13
N SER A 188 -2.16 -5.68 -11.62
CA SER A 188 -2.87 -6.58 -10.71
C SER A 188 -1.92 -7.31 -9.77
N SER A 189 -0.99 -6.56 -9.16
CA SER A 189 -0.03 -7.15 -8.24
C SER A 189 -0.75 -7.67 -6.97
N PRO A 190 -0.52 -8.94 -6.56
CA PRO A 190 -1.03 -9.47 -5.31
C PRO A 190 -0.31 -8.87 -4.08
N PHE A 191 0.73 -8.07 -4.29
CA PHE A 191 1.52 -7.45 -3.22
C PHE A 191 0.97 -6.09 -2.80
N HIS A 192 0.27 -5.37 -3.69
CA HIS A 192 -0.19 -4.00 -3.47
C HIS A 192 -1.09 -3.87 -2.24
N GLU A 193 -2.13 -4.72 -2.16
CA GLU A 193 -3.10 -4.71 -1.06
C GLU A 193 -2.47 -5.10 0.31
N PRO A 194 -1.69 -6.20 0.41
CA PRO A 194 -0.91 -6.50 1.62
C PRO A 194 0.02 -5.37 2.07
N LEU A 195 0.75 -4.74 1.13
CA LEU A 195 1.69 -3.66 1.44
C LEU A 195 0.96 -2.42 1.94
N MET A 196 -0.13 -2.06 1.27
CA MET A 196 -0.95 -0.92 1.65
C MET A 196 -1.50 -1.05 3.07
N LYS A 197 -1.96 -2.24 3.48
CA LYS A 197 -2.41 -2.47 4.87
C LYS A 197 -1.36 -2.13 5.92
N PHE A 198 -0.09 -2.43 5.63
CA PHE A 198 1.02 -2.06 6.50
C PHE A 198 1.27 -0.55 6.47
N GLN A 199 1.28 0.04 5.28
CA GLN A 199 1.51 1.47 5.06
C GLN A 199 0.43 2.37 5.68
N LEU A 200 -0.82 1.91 5.78
CA LEU A 200 -1.92 2.62 6.43
C LEU A 200 -1.68 2.89 7.93
N ARG A 201 -0.70 2.23 8.55
CA ARG A 201 -0.27 2.54 9.93
C ARG A 201 0.58 3.81 10.04
N TYR A 202 1.20 4.24 8.94
CA TYR A 202 2.16 5.35 8.91
C TYR A 202 1.94 6.28 7.71
N PRO A 203 0.73 6.84 7.49
CA PRO A 203 0.39 7.57 6.26
C PRO A 203 1.30 8.76 5.97
N SER A 204 1.62 9.58 6.98
CA SER A 204 2.53 10.74 6.80
C SER A 204 3.93 10.31 6.35
N HIS A 205 4.49 9.26 6.98
CA HIS A 205 5.81 8.75 6.62
C HIS A 205 5.84 8.16 5.20
N VAL A 206 4.75 7.49 4.80
CA VAL A 206 4.59 6.96 3.45
C VAL A 206 4.55 8.11 2.44
N VAL A 207 3.74 9.14 2.68
CA VAL A 207 3.71 10.32 1.81
C VAL A 207 5.09 10.98 1.71
N ASP A 208 5.78 11.18 2.83
CA ASP A 208 7.14 11.76 2.82
C ASP A 208 8.12 10.93 1.99
N LEU A 209 8.06 9.60 2.10
CA LEU A 209 8.89 8.68 1.32
C LEU A 209 8.60 8.80 -0.19
N PHE A 210 7.32 8.80 -0.59
CA PHE A 210 6.93 8.90 -2.00
C PHE A 210 7.16 10.29 -2.61
N LEU A 211 7.30 11.32 -1.78
CA LEU A 211 7.70 12.67 -2.19
C LEU A 211 9.23 12.89 -2.14
N SER A 212 10.01 11.86 -1.83
CA SER A 212 11.48 11.93 -1.91
C SER A 212 11.94 12.04 -3.37
N GLU A 213 13.11 12.65 -3.58
CA GLU A 213 13.67 12.82 -4.93
C GLU A 213 13.87 11.48 -5.65
N ALA A 214 14.28 10.44 -4.91
CA ALA A 214 14.48 9.10 -5.47
C ALA A 214 13.16 8.48 -5.98
N ALA A 215 12.10 8.57 -5.17
CA ALA A 215 10.80 8.02 -5.53
C ALA A 215 10.12 8.78 -6.69
N LEU A 216 10.29 10.10 -6.74
CA LEU A 216 9.69 10.94 -7.79
C LEU A 216 10.31 10.71 -9.17
N LYS A 217 11.57 10.27 -9.24
CA LYS A 217 12.26 9.92 -10.49
C LYS A 217 11.93 8.50 -10.98
N ASP A 218 11.44 7.65 -10.09
CA ASP A 218 11.11 6.26 -10.43
C ASP A 218 9.62 6.14 -10.81
N GLN A 219 9.39 5.76 -12.07
CA GLN A 219 8.03 5.63 -12.61
C GLN A 219 7.20 4.58 -11.86
N GLN A 220 7.82 3.51 -11.36
CA GLN A 220 7.11 2.44 -10.66
C GLN A 220 6.64 2.90 -9.27
N TRP A 221 7.50 3.63 -8.55
CA TRP A 221 7.13 4.27 -7.29
C TRP A 221 5.97 5.24 -7.48
N CYS A 222 6.03 6.09 -8.51
CA CYS A 222 4.95 7.01 -8.83
C CYS A 222 3.62 6.32 -9.14
N ARG A 223 3.65 5.24 -9.94
CA ARG A 223 2.45 4.45 -10.26
C ARG A 223 1.84 3.82 -9.01
N TYR A 224 2.67 3.28 -8.13
CA TYR A 224 2.19 2.69 -6.88
C TYR A 224 1.64 3.76 -5.92
N PHE A 225 2.27 4.93 -5.83
CA PHE A 225 1.73 6.03 -5.03
C PHE A 225 0.36 6.50 -5.52
N GLU A 226 0.17 6.59 -6.84
CA GLU A 226 -1.14 6.88 -7.41
C GLU A 226 -2.16 5.78 -7.12
N TYR A 227 -1.75 4.51 -7.11
CA TYR A 227 -2.60 3.42 -6.67
C TYR A 227 -3.05 3.64 -5.21
N LEU A 228 -2.13 3.97 -4.30
CA LEU A 228 -2.45 4.25 -2.89
C LEU A 228 -3.47 5.39 -2.75
N LEU A 229 -3.24 6.50 -3.46
CA LEU A 229 -4.11 7.69 -3.41
C LEU A 229 -5.47 7.47 -4.10
N ARG A 230 -5.60 6.48 -5.00
CA ARG A 230 -6.86 6.13 -5.65
C ARG A 230 -7.60 4.98 -4.97
N HIS A 231 -6.98 4.32 -4.01
CA HIS A 231 -7.58 3.20 -3.33
C HIS A 231 -8.76 3.66 -2.47
N LYS A 232 -9.79 2.81 -2.32
CA LYS A 232 -10.99 3.09 -1.50
C LYS A 232 -10.65 3.43 -0.03
N ASP A 233 -9.58 2.84 0.50
CA ASP A 233 -9.09 3.07 1.86
C ASP A 233 -7.91 4.08 1.89
N GLY A 234 -7.65 4.75 0.76
CA GLY A 234 -6.49 5.62 0.54
C GLY A 234 -6.63 7.03 1.09
N ASP A 235 -7.80 7.39 1.63
CA ASP A 235 -8.09 8.76 2.09
C ASP A 235 -7.08 9.24 3.15
N LYS A 236 -6.59 8.36 4.03
CA LYS A 236 -5.53 8.71 5.00
C LYS A 236 -4.24 9.20 4.34
N PHE A 237 -3.89 8.69 3.16
CA PHE A 237 -2.74 9.18 2.40
C PHE A 237 -3.07 10.52 1.74
N CYS A 238 -4.30 10.70 1.24
CA CYS A 238 -4.77 11.98 0.71
C CYS A 238 -4.79 13.08 1.79
N GLU A 239 -5.26 12.78 3.01
CA GLU A 239 -5.22 13.68 4.16
C GLU A 239 -3.79 14.07 4.52
N ALA A 240 -2.89 13.10 4.62
CA ALA A 240 -1.48 13.35 4.90
C ALA A 240 -0.80 14.21 3.81
N LEU A 241 -1.17 14.01 2.54
CA LEU A 241 -0.69 14.82 1.43
C LEU A 241 -1.27 16.24 1.46
N ARG A 242 -2.58 16.39 1.72
CA ARG A 242 -3.26 17.69 1.90
C ARG A 242 -2.68 18.50 3.06
N ALA A 243 -2.21 17.83 4.11
CA ALA A 243 -1.53 18.44 5.25
C ALA A 243 -0.13 19.00 4.94
N SER A 244 0.43 18.70 3.76
CA SER A 244 1.77 19.16 3.33
C SER A 244 1.74 20.04 2.06
N PRO A 245 0.95 21.14 2.01
CA PRO A 245 0.79 21.95 0.81
C PRO A 245 2.09 22.66 0.37
N LEU A 246 2.98 22.98 1.31
CA LEU A 246 4.29 23.58 1.01
C LEU A 246 5.18 22.65 0.16
N ARG A 247 5.11 21.33 0.38
CA ARG A 247 5.86 20.36 -0.42
C ARG A 247 5.40 20.39 -1.88
N LEU A 248 4.09 20.37 -2.11
CA LEU A 248 3.50 20.47 -3.44
C LEU A 248 3.82 21.82 -4.11
N THR A 249 3.81 22.90 -3.33
CA THR A 249 4.19 24.25 -3.81
C THR A 249 5.65 24.29 -4.26
N ASN A 250 6.58 23.70 -3.51
CA ASN A 250 7.99 23.60 -3.90
C ASN A 250 8.18 22.74 -5.16
N MET A 251 7.42 21.65 -5.29
CA MET A 251 7.46 20.84 -6.51
C MET A 251 6.92 21.60 -7.73
N LEU A 252 5.87 22.41 -7.58
CA LEU A 252 5.39 23.31 -8.64
C LEU A 252 6.40 24.40 -9.01
N SER A 253 7.13 24.95 -8.04
CA SER A 253 8.21 25.91 -8.30
C SER A 253 9.44 25.24 -8.93
N GLY A 254 9.47 23.90 -8.97
CA GLY A 254 10.60 23.12 -9.50
C GLY A 254 11.79 23.07 -8.55
N GLN A 255 11.58 23.38 -7.27
CA GLN A 255 12.58 23.29 -6.22
C GLN A 255 12.50 21.93 -5.52
N LEU A 256 13.63 21.22 -5.48
CA LEU A 256 13.81 20.10 -4.58
C LEU A 256 14.05 20.66 -3.18
N GLN A 257 13.46 20.07 -2.14
CA GLN A 257 13.92 20.36 -0.78
C GLN A 257 15.30 19.74 -0.60
N VAL A 258 16.33 20.50 -0.97
CA VAL A 258 17.65 20.36 -0.39
C VAL A 258 17.59 21.09 0.97
N THR A 259 18.32 20.58 1.95
CA THR A 259 18.49 21.11 3.32
C THR A 259 18.42 22.65 3.46
N PRO A 260 18.15 23.20 4.68
CA PRO A 260 17.87 24.62 4.92
C PRO A 260 18.90 25.66 4.40
N SER A 261 20.04 25.21 3.90
CA SER A 261 21.04 26.04 3.23
C SER A 261 20.80 26.05 1.70
N SER A 262 20.03 27.05 1.26
CA SER A 262 19.93 27.58 -0.11
C SER A 262 19.13 26.78 -1.17
N PRO A 263 18.10 27.39 -1.79
CA PRO A 263 17.40 26.79 -2.93
C PRO A 263 18.25 26.92 -4.20
N ILE A 264 18.89 25.82 -4.63
CA ILE A 264 19.52 25.73 -5.95
C ILE A 264 18.43 25.33 -6.95
N ALA A 265 18.29 26.08 -8.05
CA ALA A 265 17.38 25.74 -9.13
C ALA A 265 17.75 24.37 -9.72
N SER A 266 16.78 23.46 -9.82
CA SER A 266 17.02 22.14 -10.42
C SER A 266 17.24 22.26 -11.94
N PRO A 267 18.04 21.36 -12.56
CA PRO A 267 18.20 21.33 -14.01
C PRO A 267 16.85 21.24 -14.73
N ALA A 268 16.71 21.89 -15.89
CA ALA A 268 15.46 21.96 -16.66
C ALA A 268 14.66 20.64 -16.79
N PRO A 269 15.26 19.47 -17.11
CA PRO A 269 14.50 18.22 -17.21
C PRO A 269 13.97 17.74 -15.85
N VAL A 270 14.75 17.90 -14.78
CA VAL A 270 14.33 17.56 -13.41
C VAL A 270 13.22 18.50 -12.94
N ARG A 271 13.31 19.79 -13.31
CA ARG A 271 12.29 20.80 -13.02
C ARG A 271 10.95 20.44 -13.63
N ALA A 272 10.94 20.13 -14.93
CA ALA A 272 9.72 19.76 -15.65
C ALA A 272 9.08 18.50 -15.06
N GLU A 273 9.89 17.51 -14.69
CA GLU A 273 9.41 16.29 -14.05
C GLU A 273 8.74 16.57 -12.70
N LEU A 274 9.36 17.37 -11.83
CA LEU A 274 8.77 17.74 -10.53
C LEU A 274 7.44 18.49 -10.70
N GLN A 275 7.39 19.42 -11.65
CA GLN A 275 6.18 20.18 -11.99
C GLN A 275 5.06 19.25 -12.45
N TYR A 276 5.38 18.34 -13.37
CA TYR A 276 4.44 17.32 -13.83
C TYR A 276 3.90 16.46 -12.69
N ARG A 277 4.78 15.99 -11.78
CA ARG A 277 4.38 15.18 -10.62
C ARG A 277 3.47 15.97 -9.68
N ALA A 278 3.80 17.23 -9.39
CA ALA A 278 2.95 18.09 -8.58
C ALA A 278 1.56 18.28 -9.21
N ILE A 279 1.50 18.59 -10.51
CA ILE A 279 0.24 18.77 -11.24
C ILE A 279 -0.63 17.52 -11.14
N ARG A 280 -0.05 16.32 -11.30
CA ARG A 280 -0.78 15.05 -11.17
C ARG A 280 -1.34 14.83 -9.77
N LEU A 281 -0.53 15.08 -8.74
CA LEU A 281 -0.96 14.91 -7.35
C LEU A 281 -2.05 15.92 -6.97
N ILE A 282 -1.87 17.19 -7.34
CA ILE A 282 -2.87 18.25 -7.11
C ILE A 282 -4.17 17.94 -7.83
N ALA A 283 -4.12 17.55 -9.10
CA ALA A 283 -5.32 17.19 -9.87
C ALA A 283 -6.05 15.99 -9.26
N LEU A 284 -5.31 15.03 -8.69
CA LEU A 284 -5.88 13.91 -7.95
C LEU A 284 -6.58 14.40 -6.67
N LEU A 285 -5.93 15.26 -5.88
CA LEU A 285 -6.52 15.82 -4.66
C LEU A 285 -7.79 16.63 -4.93
N VAL A 286 -7.76 17.50 -5.94
CA VAL A 286 -8.91 18.31 -6.38
C VAL A 286 -10.10 17.44 -6.77
N ARG A 287 -9.84 16.28 -7.39
CA ARG A 287 -10.91 15.33 -7.76
C ARG A 287 -11.64 14.76 -6.53
N TYR A 288 -10.97 14.65 -5.38
CA TYR A 288 -11.57 14.15 -4.14
C TYR A 288 -12.12 15.27 -3.26
N ASP A 289 -11.47 16.45 -3.28
CA ASP A 289 -11.89 17.63 -2.52
C ASP A 289 -11.69 18.89 -3.37
N GLU A 290 -12.78 19.32 -4.02
CA GLU A 290 -12.80 20.50 -4.88
C GLU A 290 -12.57 21.81 -4.12
N LYS A 291 -12.75 21.82 -2.79
CA LYS A 291 -12.62 23.02 -1.95
C LYS A 291 -11.20 23.21 -1.42
N TRP A 292 -10.35 22.19 -1.50
CA TRP A 292 -8.99 22.23 -0.96
C TRP A 292 -8.07 23.19 -1.73
N LEU A 293 -8.00 23.08 -3.06
CA LEU A 293 -7.09 23.88 -3.88
C LEU A 293 -7.37 25.40 -3.83
N PRO A 294 -8.62 25.88 -3.86
CA PRO A 294 -8.93 27.30 -3.67
C PRO A 294 -8.39 27.91 -2.37
N GLN A 295 -8.19 27.11 -1.32
CA GLN A 295 -7.61 27.55 -0.05
C GLN A 295 -6.07 27.70 -0.14
N GLN A 296 -5.44 27.09 -1.14
CA GLN A 296 -3.98 27.11 -1.34
C GLN A 296 -3.55 28.23 -2.30
N ILE A 297 -3.80 29.49 -1.91
CA ILE A 297 -3.55 30.69 -2.75
C ILE A 297 -2.12 30.74 -3.31
N GLN A 298 -1.13 30.24 -2.56
CA GLN A 298 0.28 30.23 -2.97
C GLN A 298 0.56 29.34 -4.20
N MET A 299 -0.28 28.35 -4.50
CA MET A 299 -0.08 27.44 -5.64
C MET A 299 -0.49 28.08 -6.98
N ARG A 300 -1.46 29.01 -6.97
CA ARG A 300 -1.97 29.70 -8.17
C ARG A 300 -0.87 30.31 -9.04
N PRO A 301 0.02 31.19 -8.54
CA PRO A 301 1.04 31.82 -9.38
C PRO A 301 1.99 30.80 -10.03
N PHE A 302 2.35 29.72 -9.32
CA PHE A 302 3.21 28.69 -9.90
C PHE A 302 2.49 27.89 -10.99
N MET A 303 1.25 27.44 -10.74
CA MET A 303 0.45 26.74 -11.77
C MET A 303 0.26 27.61 -13.02
N LEU A 304 -0.05 28.89 -12.83
CA LEU A 304 -0.20 29.83 -13.94
C LEU A 304 1.12 30.04 -14.69
N SER A 305 2.24 30.21 -13.98
CA SER A 305 3.56 30.38 -14.59
C SER A 305 3.97 29.17 -15.44
N ILE A 306 3.60 27.95 -15.03
CA ILE A 306 3.83 26.73 -15.80
C ILE A 306 2.98 26.75 -17.07
N TRP A 307 1.69 27.09 -16.95
CA TRP A 307 0.75 27.11 -18.06
C TRP A 307 1.15 28.08 -19.18
N ILE A 308 1.63 29.27 -18.81
CA ILE A 308 2.00 30.32 -19.77
C ILE A 308 3.46 30.24 -20.25
N SER A 309 4.25 29.30 -19.74
CA SER A 309 5.67 29.16 -20.07
C SER A 309 5.88 28.64 -21.49
N ASP A 310 6.71 29.30 -22.27
CA ASP A 310 7.07 28.88 -23.64
C ASP A 310 7.66 27.46 -23.65
N ASN A 311 8.55 27.14 -22.70
CA ASN A 311 9.12 25.79 -22.57
C ASN A 311 8.04 24.71 -22.35
N PHE A 312 6.97 25.04 -21.61
CA PHE A 312 5.87 24.10 -21.38
C PHE A 312 5.04 23.91 -22.65
N LEU A 313 4.75 25.02 -23.35
CA LEU A 313 3.99 25.04 -24.59
C LEU A 313 4.73 24.30 -25.71
N GLU A 314 6.02 24.57 -25.91
CA GLU A 314 6.86 23.92 -26.92
C GLU A 314 6.97 22.41 -26.67
N ARG A 315 7.23 22.00 -25.42
CA ARG A 315 7.29 20.58 -25.04
C ARG A 315 6.02 19.81 -25.41
N HIS A 316 4.85 20.44 -25.25
CA HIS A 316 3.57 19.79 -25.55
C HIS A 316 3.10 19.95 -27.00
N LYS A 317 3.77 20.79 -27.80
CA LYS A 317 3.61 20.85 -29.26
C LYS A 317 4.48 19.81 -29.97
N ALA A 318 5.64 19.46 -29.39
CA ALA A 318 6.54 18.41 -29.88
C ALA A 318 6.00 17.00 -29.56
N VAL A 319 4.82 16.68 -30.10
CA VAL A 319 4.08 15.43 -29.80
C VAL A 319 4.90 14.17 -30.10
N ASP A 320 5.67 14.19 -31.18
CA ASP A 320 6.46 13.04 -31.63
C ASP A 320 7.64 12.70 -30.68
N GLU A 321 8.09 13.69 -29.89
CA GLU A 321 9.19 13.53 -28.92
C GLU A 321 8.69 13.28 -27.49
N LEU A 322 7.41 13.55 -27.21
CA LEU A 322 6.85 13.51 -25.87
C LEU A 322 6.25 12.14 -25.53
N ASP A 323 6.75 11.52 -24.46
CA ASP A 323 6.21 10.27 -23.93
C ASP A 323 4.70 10.40 -23.58
N TYR A 324 3.92 9.38 -23.89
CA TYR A 324 2.48 9.30 -23.69
C TYR A 324 2.05 9.59 -22.24
N VAL A 325 2.95 9.33 -21.29
CA VAL A 325 2.74 9.58 -19.86
C VAL A 325 2.45 11.07 -19.60
N TYR A 326 3.05 12.00 -20.37
CA TYR A 326 2.89 13.45 -20.18
C TYR A 326 1.71 14.03 -20.97
N TRP A 327 1.11 13.30 -21.90
CA TRP A 327 0.09 13.86 -22.80
C TRP A 327 -1.09 14.49 -22.08
N LYS A 328 -1.47 13.99 -20.89
CA LYS A 328 -2.59 14.52 -20.10
C LYS A 328 -2.21 15.72 -19.22
N GLU A 329 -0.94 16.07 -19.09
CA GLU A 329 -0.45 17.14 -18.22
C GLU A 329 -1.17 18.49 -18.46
N PRO A 330 -1.34 18.99 -19.71
CA PRO A 330 -2.05 20.24 -19.96
C PRO A 330 -3.51 20.22 -19.48
N ALA A 331 -4.21 19.09 -19.70
CA ALA A 331 -5.60 18.95 -19.29
C ALA A 331 -5.74 18.87 -17.76
N LEU A 332 -4.78 18.25 -17.07
CA LEU A 332 -4.76 18.20 -15.60
C LEU A 332 -4.52 19.59 -15.01
N LEU A 333 -3.54 20.32 -15.55
CA LEU A 333 -3.23 21.68 -15.11
C LEU A 333 -4.43 22.63 -15.30
N LEU A 334 -5.07 22.59 -16.47
CA LEU A 334 -6.27 23.39 -16.72
C LEU A 334 -7.44 23.04 -15.81
N LYS A 335 -7.65 21.76 -15.49
CA LYS A 335 -8.68 21.35 -14.53
C LYS A 335 -8.43 21.93 -13.14
N CYS A 336 -7.17 21.98 -12.71
CA CYS A 336 -6.79 22.64 -11.46
C CYS A 336 -7.04 24.16 -11.52
N LEU A 337 -6.65 24.83 -12.60
CA LEU A 337 -6.87 26.27 -12.78
C LEU A 337 -8.37 26.63 -12.85
N ILE A 338 -9.18 25.84 -13.54
CA ILE A 338 -10.64 26.00 -13.58
C ILE A 338 -11.23 25.79 -12.19
N ASN A 339 -10.84 24.72 -11.49
CA ASN A 339 -11.30 24.49 -10.12
C ASN A 339 -10.95 25.66 -9.21
N TYR A 340 -9.74 26.22 -9.32
CA TYR A 340 -9.37 27.41 -8.56
C TYR A 340 -10.27 28.62 -8.88
N PHE A 341 -10.46 28.92 -10.17
CA PHE A 341 -11.28 30.05 -10.62
C PHE A 341 -12.75 29.94 -10.19
N LYS A 342 -13.33 28.73 -10.11
CA LYS A 342 -14.72 28.52 -9.64
C LYS A 342 -15.00 29.10 -8.25
N TYR A 343 -13.97 29.28 -7.42
CA TYR A 343 -14.08 29.82 -6.07
C TYR A 343 -13.46 31.22 -5.92
N HIS A 344 -12.86 31.75 -6.99
CA HIS A 344 -12.19 33.06 -7.08
C HIS A 344 -12.55 33.72 -8.42
N THR A 345 -13.85 33.93 -8.64
CA THR A 345 -14.40 34.39 -9.93
C THR A 345 -14.02 35.83 -10.29
N ASP A 346 -13.45 36.57 -9.34
CA ASP A 346 -12.87 37.90 -9.51
C ASP A 346 -11.51 37.89 -10.24
N ASP A 347 -10.84 36.74 -10.34
CA ASP A 347 -9.57 36.57 -11.06
C ASP A 347 -9.80 36.46 -12.59
N ILE A 348 -10.31 37.53 -13.19
CA ILE A 348 -10.63 37.60 -14.63
C ILE A 348 -9.37 37.35 -15.49
N GLU A 349 -8.19 37.75 -15.00
CA GLU A 349 -6.92 37.46 -15.66
C GLU A 349 -6.74 35.94 -15.84
N LEU A 350 -6.96 35.15 -14.79
CA LEU A 350 -6.85 33.70 -14.84
C LEU A 350 -7.80 33.09 -15.89
N LEU A 351 -9.03 33.60 -16.00
CA LEU A 351 -9.98 33.15 -17.02
C LEU A 351 -9.41 33.35 -18.44
N PHE A 352 -8.88 34.53 -18.75
CA PHE A 352 -8.25 34.78 -20.06
C PHE A 352 -7.04 33.87 -20.30
N GLN A 353 -6.25 33.58 -19.28
CA GLN A 353 -5.12 32.67 -19.40
C GLN A 353 -5.58 31.23 -19.66
N ILE A 354 -6.66 30.75 -19.02
CA ILE A 354 -7.28 29.44 -19.28
C ILE A 354 -7.71 29.34 -20.76
N LEU A 355 -8.34 30.38 -21.31
CA LEU A 355 -8.80 30.40 -22.70
C LEU A 355 -7.70 30.25 -23.75
N ARG A 356 -6.43 30.47 -23.38
CA ARG A 356 -5.26 30.24 -24.27
C ARG A 356 -5.14 28.77 -24.71
N CYS A 357 -5.82 27.84 -24.04
CA CYS A 357 -5.88 26.44 -24.46
C CYS A 357 -6.46 26.27 -25.87
N SER A 358 -7.28 27.23 -26.33
CA SER A 358 -7.89 27.23 -27.67
C SER A 358 -6.96 27.77 -28.76
N ILE A 359 -5.86 28.42 -28.38
CA ILE A 359 -4.90 29.04 -29.32
C ILE A 359 -3.82 28.04 -29.74
N SER A 360 -3.41 27.16 -28.82
CA SER A 360 -2.35 26.18 -29.06
C SER A 360 -2.92 24.79 -29.36
N ARG A 361 -2.27 24.07 -30.26
CA ARG A 361 -2.62 22.68 -30.58
C ARG A 361 -2.01 21.74 -29.56
N PHE A 362 -2.85 21.17 -28.70
CA PHE A 362 -2.47 20.14 -27.74
C PHE A 362 -3.11 18.79 -28.10
N ILE A 363 -2.57 17.69 -27.56
CA ILE A 363 -3.14 16.34 -27.74
C ILE A 363 -4.49 16.20 -27.00
N PRO A 364 -4.65 16.61 -25.73
CA PRO A 364 -5.93 16.51 -25.05
C PRO A 364 -6.96 17.45 -25.67
N GLN A 365 -8.20 16.96 -25.76
CA GLN A 365 -9.35 17.80 -26.06
C GLN A 365 -9.79 18.54 -24.80
N PHE A 366 -9.99 19.85 -24.92
CA PHE A 366 -10.41 20.72 -23.82
C PHE A 366 -11.93 20.95 -23.80
N GLN A 367 -12.73 19.91 -24.11
CA GLN A 367 -14.19 20.04 -24.09
C GLN A 367 -14.71 20.51 -22.72
N PHE A 368 -14.12 20.01 -21.63
CA PHE A 368 -14.44 20.44 -20.27
C PHE A 368 -14.23 21.94 -20.00
N VAL A 369 -13.37 22.62 -20.79
CA VAL A 369 -13.20 24.08 -20.69
C VAL A 369 -14.40 24.78 -21.34
N LYS A 370 -14.88 24.28 -22.48
CA LYS A 370 -16.07 24.81 -23.15
C LYS A 370 -17.31 24.63 -22.27
N ASP A 371 -17.51 23.41 -21.77
CA ASP A 371 -18.63 23.09 -20.87
C ASP A 371 -18.62 24.03 -19.64
N PHE A 372 -17.44 24.30 -19.08
CA PHE A 372 -17.27 25.25 -17.97
C PHE A 372 -17.67 26.69 -18.33
N LEU A 373 -17.32 27.16 -19.53
CA LEU A 373 -17.68 28.52 -19.99
C LEU A 373 -19.19 28.64 -20.19
N ASP A 374 -19.80 27.63 -20.80
CA ASP A 374 -21.23 27.59 -21.08
C ASP A 374 -22.05 27.53 -19.78
N ASP A 375 -21.61 26.75 -18.79
CA ASP A 375 -22.36 26.55 -17.53
C ASP A 375 -22.18 27.66 -16.50
N ILE A 376 -21.01 28.32 -16.44
CA ILE A 376 -20.64 29.22 -15.31
C ILE A 376 -20.37 30.66 -15.75
N VAL A 377 -19.87 30.89 -16.97
CA VAL A 377 -19.50 32.24 -17.45
C VAL A 377 -20.61 32.87 -18.28
N ALA A 378 -21.44 32.06 -18.94
CA ALA A 378 -22.55 32.54 -19.78
C ALA A 378 -23.90 32.74 -19.03
N MET A 379 -23.96 32.41 -17.73
CA MET A 379 -25.14 32.60 -16.88
C MET A 379 -25.12 33.89 -16.07
#